data_AF-A0AAW9KRM2-F1
#
_entry.id   AF-A0AAW9KRM2-F1
#
_cell.length_a   1.000
_cell.length_b   1.000
_cell.length_c   1.000
_cell.angle_alpha   90.00
_cell.angle_beta   90.00
_cell.angle_gamma   90.00
#
_symmetry.space_group_name_H-M   'P 1'
#
loop_
_entity.id
_entity.type
_entity.pdbx_description
1 polymer ?
#
loop_
_entity_poly.entity_id
_entity_poly.type
_entity_poly.pdbx_seq_one_letter_code
_entity_poly.pdbx_strand_id
1 'polypeptide(L)'
;ATNIQEAVESALALFERGVSKRIVLLTDGEENQGDILKSIPLINEQKIDFKVYKITGENGDEIYVDNVKVPDNISVGEEFSVSIDIKSNYATKAKLTLFSGRNKVGEQQVQIQKGKNSFVFKDKQSSGGFKGYRVL
;
A
#
# COMPACT_ATOMS: atom_id res chain seq x y z
N ALA A 1 6.20 -8.45 -3.25
CA ALA A 1 6.51 -9.02 -1.93
C ALA A 1 8.01 -8.96 -1.71
N THR A 2 8.43 -8.73 -0.48
CA THR A 2 9.82 -8.52 -0.07
C THR A 2 10.20 -9.69 0.83
N ASN A 3 11.10 -10.55 0.35
CA ASN A 3 11.62 -11.71 1.09
C ASN A 3 13.13 -11.57 1.32
N ILE A 4 13.51 -11.07 2.49
CA ILE A 4 14.90 -10.79 2.83
C ILE A 4 15.61 -12.09 3.22
N GLN A 5 14.92 -12.99 3.94
CA GLN A 5 15.41 -14.31 4.31
C GLN A 5 15.95 -15.08 3.09
N GLU A 6 15.12 -15.25 2.05
CA GLU A 6 15.48 -16.02 0.85
C GLU A 6 16.64 -15.37 0.08
N ALA A 7 16.67 -14.03 0.00
CA ALA A 7 17.77 -13.31 -0.64
C ALA A 7 19.10 -13.55 0.09
N VAL A 8 19.08 -13.54 1.42
CA VAL A 8 20.26 -13.81 2.24
C VAL A 8 20.69 -15.27 2.12
N GLU A 9 19.77 -16.23 2.21
CA GLU A 9 20.07 -17.66 2.05
C GLU A 9 20.67 -17.96 0.66
N SER A 10 20.17 -17.30 -0.38
CA SER A 10 20.73 -17.38 -1.73
C SER A 10 22.17 -16.84 -1.78
N ALA A 11 22.43 -15.70 -1.14
CA ALA A 11 23.80 -15.16 -1.04
C ALA A 11 24.73 -16.10 -0.27
N LEU A 12 24.24 -16.75 0.79
CA LEU A 12 25.01 -17.73 1.56
C LEU A 12 25.44 -18.93 0.71
N ALA A 13 24.57 -19.39 -0.19
CA ALA A 13 24.84 -20.51 -1.08
C ALA A 13 25.92 -20.22 -2.13
N LEU A 14 26.20 -18.94 -2.43
CA LEU A 14 27.21 -18.54 -3.41
C LEU A 14 28.64 -18.51 -2.85
N PHE A 15 28.82 -18.53 -1.53
CA PHE A 15 30.15 -18.43 -0.95
C PHE A 15 30.96 -19.72 -1.07
N GLU A 16 32.20 -19.60 -1.54
CA GLU A 16 33.19 -20.67 -1.48
C GLU A 16 33.61 -20.99 -0.04
N ARG A 17 34.18 -22.19 0.16
CA ARG A 17 34.68 -22.61 1.48
C ARG A 17 36.06 -22.01 1.74
N GLY A 18 36.32 -21.62 3.00
CA GLY A 18 37.65 -21.19 3.45
C GLY A 18 38.02 -19.74 3.15
N VAL A 19 37.12 -18.95 2.56
CA VAL A 19 37.32 -17.51 2.31
C VAL A 19 36.56 -16.65 3.31
N SER A 20 37.01 -15.42 3.51
CA SER A 20 36.24 -14.41 4.24
C SER A 20 35.01 -14.00 3.43
N LYS A 21 33.87 -13.89 4.10
CA LYS A 21 32.56 -13.68 3.50
C LYS A 21 31.97 -12.35 3.97
N ARG A 22 31.42 -11.57 3.04
CA ARG A 22 30.72 -10.31 3.34
C ARG A 22 29.43 -10.24 2.54
N ILE A 23 28.33 -9.90 3.22
CA ILE A 23 27.05 -9.58 2.59
C ILE A 23 26.76 -8.11 2.85
N VAL A 24 26.37 -7.36 1.82
CA VAL A 24 25.83 -6.01 1.96
C VAL A 24 24.37 -6.05 1.50
N LEU A 25 23.45 -5.88 2.45
CA LEU A 25 22.02 -5.83 2.19
C LEU A 25 21.58 -4.38 1.94
N LEU A 26 21.05 -4.11 0.75
CA LEU A 26 20.42 -2.84 0.41
C LEU A 26 18.90 -3.03 0.46
N THR A 27 18.22 -2.40 1.41
CA THR A 27 16.78 -2.66 1.64
C THR A 27 16.09 -1.48 2.34
N ASP A 28 14.79 -1.31 2.14
CA ASP A 28 13.94 -0.42 2.94
C ASP A 28 13.66 -0.99 4.36
N GLY A 29 13.92 -2.28 4.56
CA GLY A 29 13.79 -3.00 5.83
C GLY A 29 12.39 -3.58 6.06
N GLU A 30 11.47 -3.49 5.11
CA GLU A 30 10.08 -3.92 5.25
C GLU A 30 9.88 -5.34 4.68
N GLU A 31 10.42 -6.36 5.37
CA GLU A 31 10.15 -7.76 5.04
C GLU A 31 8.66 -8.10 5.24
N ASN A 32 8.00 -8.59 4.18
CA ASN A 32 6.59 -8.98 4.23
C ASN A 32 6.33 -10.43 3.82
N GLN A 33 7.40 -11.16 3.46
CA GLN A 33 7.43 -12.60 3.27
C GLN A 33 8.74 -13.14 3.83
N GLY A 34 8.72 -14.25 4.57
CA GLY A 34 9.91 -14.80 5.21
C GLY A 34 10.14 -14.27 6.63
N ASP A 35 11.25 -14.68 7.22
CA ASP A 35 11.72 -14.26 8.54
C ASP A 35 13.24 -14.32 8.59
N ILE A 36 13.88 -13.18 8.32
CA ILE A 36 15.34 -13.07 8.29
C ILE A 36 16.02 -13.47 9.62
N LEU A 37 15.30 -13.43 10.75
CA LEU A 37 15.85 -13.83 12.04
C LEU A 37 16.25 -15.31 12.06
N LYS A 38 15.63 -16.14 11.21
CA LYS A 38 15.97 -17.56 11.07
C LYS A 38 17.34 -17.79 10.43
N SER A 39 17.85 -16.84 9.64
CA SER A 39 19.16 -16.95 8.98
C SER A 39 20.32 -16.40 9.83
N ILE A 40 20.03 -15.70 10.93
CA ILE A 40 21.04 -15.07 11.82
C ILE A 40 22.01 -16.07 12.45
N PRO A 41 21.58 -17.24 12.97
CA PRO A 41 22.51 -18.22 13.55
C PRO A 41 23.59 -18.65 12.56
N LEU A 42 23.19 -18.89 11.30
CA LEU A 42 24.10 -19.31 10.22
C LEU A 42 25.08 -18.20 9.82
N ILE A 43 24.61 -16.95 9.75
CA ILE A 43 25.45 -15.77 9.50
C ILE A 43 26.55 -15.65 10.57
N ASN A 44 26.16 -15.79 11.84
CA ASN A 44 27.07 -15.68 12.98
C ASN A 44 28.06 -16.85 13.04
N GLU A 45 27.59 -18.09 12.85
CA GLU A 45 28.42 -19.30 12.86
C GLU A 45 29.52 -19.22 11.79
N GLN A 46 29.16 -18.77 10.58
CA GLN A 46 30.10 -18.63 9.47
C GLN A 46 30.94 -17.34 9.53
N LYS A 47 30.80 -16.53 10.59
CA LYS A 47 31.52 -15.25 10.79
C LYS A 47 31.42 -14.32 9.58
N ILE A 48 30.22 -14.24 8.99
CA ILE A 48 29.98 -13.43 7.80
C ILE A 48 29.90 -11.96 8.22
N ASP A 49 30.66 -11.10 7.55
CA ASP A 49 30.53 -9.66 7.75
C ASP A 49 29.26 -9.17 7.07
N PHE A 50 28.20 -9.03 7.86
CA PHE A 50 26.88 -8.63 7.38
C PHE A 50 26.69 -7.12 7.59
N LYS A 51 26.57 -6.37 6.49
CA LYS A 51 26.30 -4.94 6.49
C LYS A 51 24.91 -4.68 5.95
N VAL A 52 24.23 -3.69 6.51
CA VAL A 52 22.93 -3.23 6.01
C VAL A 52 23.05 -1.77 5.64
N TYR A 53 22.64 -1.44 4.41
CA TYR A 53 22.40 -0.08 3.98
C TYR A 53 20.90 0.10 3.80
N LYS A 54 20.30 0.88 4.72
CA LYS A 54 18.87 1.17 4.65
C LYS A 54 18.62 2.16 3.51
N ILE A 55 17.89 1.73 2.49
CA ILE A 55 17.36 2.61 1.46
C ILE A 55 16.20 3.36 2.09
N THR A 56 16.43 4.61 2.46
CA THR A 56 15.33 5.55 2.69
C THR A 56 14.87 6.02 1.32
N GLY A 57 13.85 5.38 0.77
CA GLY A 57 13.11 6.02 -0.31
C GLY A 57 12.58 7.35 0.22
N GLU A 58 12.77 8.44 -0.52
CA GLU A 58 11.80 9.52 -0.39
C GLU A 58 10.45 8.86 -0.69
N ASN A 59 9.53 8.87 0.27
CA ASN A 59 8.14 8.58 -0.05
C ASN A 59 7.77 9.61 -1.11
N GLY A 60 7.81 9.20 -2.39
CA GLY A 60 7.43 10.06 -3.49
C GLY A 60 6.01 10.56 -3.26
N ASP A 61 5.61 11.59 -3.98
CA ASP A 61 4.27 12.14 -3.91
C ASP A 61 3.20 11.05 -4.06
N GLU A 62 2.51 10.73 -2.96
CA GLU A 62 1.58 9.61 -2.84
C GLU A 62 0.20 10.12 -2.40
N ILE A 63 -0.83 9.57 -3.06
CA ILE A 63 -2.24 9.71 -2.69
C ILE A 63 -2.87 8.32 -2.82
N TYR A 64 -3.63 7.90 -1.81
CA TYR A 64 -4.44 6.70 -1.89
C TYR A 64 -5.79 6.89 -1.19
N VAL A 65 -6.77 6.11 -1.63
CA VAL A 65 -8.08 6.02 -0.96
C VAL A 65 -7.92 5.10 0.25
N ASP A 66 -8.11 5.67 1.44
CA ASP A 66 -8.01 4.98 2.72
C ASP A 66 -9.30 4.19 3.01
N ASN A 67 -10.47 4.79 2.73
CA ASN A 67 -11.76 4.14 2.93
C ASN A 67 -12.87 4.70 2.05
N VAL A 68 -13.87 3.87 1.72
CA VAL A 68 -15.13 4.27 1.09
C VAL A 68 -16.27 3.73 1.93
N LYS A 69 -17.05 4.63 2.52
CA LYS A 69 -18.20 4.30 3.37
C LYS A 69 -19.49 4.58 2.61
N VAL A 70 -20.33 3.56 2.52
CA VAL A 70 -21.67 3.60 1.92
C VAL A 70 -22.62 2.93 2.93
N PRO A 71 -23.86 3.41 3.09
CA PRO A 71 -24.85 2.71 3.91
C PRO A 71 -25.10 1.28 3.41
N ASP A 72 -25.19 0.33 4.33
CA ASP A 72 -25.36 -1.10 4.00
C ASP A 72 -26.72 -1.40 3.35
N ASN A 73 -27.75 -0.64 3.72
CA ASN A 73 -29.11 -0.78 3.20
C ASN A 73 -29.62 0.59 2.74
N ILE A 74 -30.09 0.66 1.49
CA ILE A 74 -30.59 1.89 0.87
C ILE A 74 -31.90 1.55 0.18
N SER A 75 -32.95 2.31 0.46
CA SER A 75 -34.24 2.10 -0.19
C SER A 75 -34.21 2.60 -1.64
N VAL A 76 -34.93 1.93 -2.54
CA VAL A 76 -35.06 2.41 -3.92
C VAL A 76 -35.77 3.77 -3.89
N GLY A 77 -35.19 4.75 -4.58
CA GLY A 77 -35.67 6.14 -4.61
C GLY A 77 -35.12 7.03 -3.48
N GLU A 78 -34.33 6.48 -2.56
CA GLU A 78 -33.68 7.23 -1.48
C GLU A 78 -32.35 7.84 -1.96
N GLU A 79 -32.10 9.07 -1.52
CA GLU A 79 -30.80 9.74 -1.70
C GLU A 79 -29.91 9.42 -0.50
N PHE A 80 -28.68 9.01 -0.76
CA PHE A 80 -27.72 8.64 0.27
C PHE A 80 -26.35 9.26 -0.03
N SER A 81 -25.49 9.28 0.98
CA SER A 81 -24.15 9.83 0.88
C SER A 81 -23.11 8.72 0.85
N VAL A 82 -22.12 8.88 -0.04
CA VAL A 82 -20.90 8.06 -0.10
C VAL A 82 -19.76 8.91 0.42
N SER A 83 -19.18 8.50 1.55
CA SER A 83 -18.04 9.19 2.17
C SER A 83 -16.74 8.52 1.78
N ILE A 84 -15.76 9.31 1.35
CA ILE A 84 -14.48 8.84 0.83
C ILE A 84 -13.38 9.48 1.67
N ASP A 85 -12.62 8.66 2.36
CA ASP A 85 -11.45 9.07 3.12
C ASP A 85 -10.20 8.83 2.26
N ILE A 86 -9.44 9.89 2.01
CA ILE A 86 -8.20 9.89 1.22
C ILE A 86 -7.05 10.29 2.13
N LYS A 87 -5.90 9.64 1.95
CA LYS A 87 -4.67 10.04 2.63
C LYS A 87 -3.59 10.39 1.61
N SER A 88 -2.88 11.48 1.88
CA SER A 88 -1.77 11.94 1.05
C SER A 88 -0.58 12.39 1.88
N ASN A 89 0.63 12.21 1.36
CA ASN A 89 1.85 12.74 1.96
C ASN A 89 2.21 14.15 1.46
N TYR A 90 1.45 14.72 0.51
CA TYR A 90 1.66 16.04 -0.07
C TYR A 90 0.33 16.76 -0.37
N ALA A 91 0.39 18.04 -0.74
CA ALA A 91 -0.79 18.81 -1.12
C ALA A 91 -0.87 18.96 -2.65
N THR A 92 -2.03 18.69 -3.24
CA THR A 92 -2.19 18.72 -4.71
C THR A 92 -3.65 18.87 -5.13
N LYS A 93 -3.87 19.07 -6.43
CA LYS A 93 -5.20 19.03 -7.05
C LYS A 93 -5.40 17.68 -7.72
N ALA A 94 -6.53 17.04 -7.46
CA ALA A 94 -6.88 15.75 -8.04
C ALA A 94 -8.33 15.77 -8.56
N LYS A 95 -8.66 14.78 -9.38
CA LYS A 95 -10.01 14.59 -9.91
C LYS A 95 -10.56 13.28 -9.35
N LEU A 96 -11.51 13.40 -8.45
CA LEU A 96 -12.12 12.26 -7.78
C LEU A 96 -13.33 11.78 -8.59
N THR A 97 -13.35 10.50 -8.95
CA THR A 97 -14.41 9.90 -9.76
C THR A 97 -15.05 8.73 -9.01
N LEU A 98 -16.36 8.82 -8.79
CA LEU A 98 -17.13 7.75 -8.14
C LEU A 98 -17.80 6.86 -9.20
N PHE A 99 -17.67 5.55 -9.04
CA PHE A 99 -18.33 4.53 -9.85
C PHE A 99 -19.27 3.68 -9.00
N SER A 100 -20.43 3.33 -9.57
CA SER A 100 -21.36 2.31 -9.08
C SER A 100 -21.37 1.17 -10.09
N GLY A 101 -20.71 0.07 -9.75
CA GLY A 101 -20.36 -0.99 -10.69
C GLY A 101 -19.47 -0.46 -11.83
N ARG A 102 -20.00 -0.46 -13.06
CA ARG A 102 -19.31 0.07 -14.25
C ARG A 102 -19.74 1.50 -14.62
N ASN A 103 -20.74 2.05 -13.95
CA ASN A 103 -21.31 3.35 -14.28
C ASN A 103 -20.64 4.45 -13.48
N LYS A 104 -20.22 5.52 -14.15
CA LYS A 104 -19.73 6.74 -13.47
C LYS A 104 -20.92 7.45 -12.83
N VAL A 105 -20.88 7.60 -11.51
CA VAL A 105 -21.90 8.29 -10.71
C VAL A 105 -21.65 9.79 -10.72
N GLY A 106 -20.40 10.18 -10.52
CA GLY A 106 -20.02 11.59 -10.43
C GLY A 106 -18.51 11.80 -10.50
N GLU A 107 -18.11 13.04 -10.74
CA GLU A 107 -16.73 13.47 -10.82
C GLU A 107 -16.59 14.86 -10.22
N GLN A 108 -15.57 15.09 -9.38
CA GLN A 108 -15.29 16.39 -8.77
C GLN A 108 -13.79 16.69 -8.78
N GLN A 109 -13.43 17.94 -9.08
CA GLN A 109 -12.07 18.43 -8.82
C GLN A 109 -11.94 18.79 -7.34
N VAL A 110 -10.94 18.23 -6.68
CA VAL A 110 -10.70 18.40 -5.25
C VAL A 110 -9.30 18.93 -4.99
N GLN A 111 -9.17 19.76 -3.97
CA GLN A 111 -7.87 20.11 -3.40
C GLN A 111 -7.60 19.16 -2.25
N ILE A 112 -6.54 18.37 -2.36
CA ILE A 112 -6.08 17.42 -1.35
C ILE A 112 -4.97 18.10 -0.56
N GLN A 113 -5.10 18.10 0.76
CA GLN A 113 -4.07 18.56 1.69
C GLN A 113 -3.23 17.37 2.15
N LYS A 114 -2.00 17.65 2.59
CA LYS A 114 -1.18 16.62 3.25
C LYS A 114 -1.90 16.11 4.51
N GLY A 115 -1.99 14.79 4.65
CA GLY A 115 -2.71 14.12 5.74
C GLY A 115 -4.03 13.49 5.28
N LYS A 116 -5.02 13.48 6.17
CA LYS A 116 -6.35 12.88 5.92
C LYS A 116 -7.30 13.91 5.32
N ASN A 117 -8.03 13.51 4.29
CA ASN A 117 -9.03 14.32 3.59
C ASN A 117 -10.30 13.50 3.45
N SER A 118 -11.46 14.10 3.68
CA SER A 118 -12.75 13.43 3.53
C SER A 118 -13.62 14.17 2.53
N PHE A 119 -14.17 13.43 1.56
CA PHE A 119 -15.06 13.93 0.52
C PHE A 119 -16.38 13.17 0.54
N VAL A 120 -17.45 13.83 0.11
CA VAL A 120 -18.79 13.22 0.07
C VAL A 120 -19.36 13.36 -1.34
N PHE A 121 -19.92 12.27 -1.85
CA PHE A 121 -20.81 12.27 -3.01
C PHE A 121 -22.23 11.95 -2.56
N LYS A 122 -23.22 12.54 -3.24
CA LYS A 122 -24.61 12.12 -3.11
C LYS A 122 -24.99 11.28 -4.33
N ASP A 123 -25.71 10.21 -4.08
CA ASP A 123 -26.25 9.34 -5.13
C ASP A 123 -27.67 8.92 -4.76
N LYS A 124 -28.45 8.49 -5.75
CA LYS A 124 -29.83 8.05 -5.58
C LYS A 124 -30.00 6.67 -6.17
N GLN A 125 -30.52 5.74 -5.36
CA GLN A 125 -30.70 4.37 -5.81
C GLN A 125 -31.89 4.28 -6.76
N SER A 126 -31.64 3.91 -8.02
CA SER A 126 -32.66 3.77 -9.06
C SER A 126 -33.18 2.35 -9.24
N SER A 127 -32.46 1.34 -8.74
CA SER A 127 -32.82 -0.07 -8.91
C SER A 127 -32.39 -0.89 -7.70
N GLY A 128 -33.13 -1.96 -7.39
CA GLY A 128 -32.72 -2.92 -6.36
C GLY A 128 -31.48 -3.75 -6.76
N GLY A 129 -30.96 -4.51 -5.79
CA GLY A 129 -29.84 -5.44 -5.97
C GLY A 129 -28.52 -4.96 -5.37
N PHE A 130 -27.54 -5.87 -5.32
CA PHE A 130 -26.20 -5.57 -4.81
C PHE A 130 -25.44 -4.66 -5.79
N LYS A 131 -24.87 -3.58 -5.28
CA LYS A 131 -24.00 -2.67 -6.03
C LYS A 131 -22.69 -2.43 -5.28
N GLY A 132 -21.57 -2.53 -5.97
CA GLY A 132 -20.27 -2.15 -5.46
C GLY A 132 -19.92 -0.71 -5.85
N TYR A 133 -19.33 0.05 -4.93
CA TYR A 133 -18.80 1.37 -5.20
C TYR A 133 -17.28 1.34 -5.29
N ARG A 134 -16.73 2.13 -6.21
CA ARG A 134 -15.28 2.28 -6.39
C ARG A 134 -14.95 3.73 -6.70
N VAL A 135 -13.80 4.18 -6.19
CA VAL A 135 -13.30 5.53 -6.37
C VAL A 135 -11.97 5.49 -7.12
N LEU A 136 -11.78 6.44 -8.04
CA LEU A 136 -10.54 6.70 -8.78
C LEU A 136 -10.12 8.16 -8.64
#